data_AF-A0ABD0QPB6-F1
#
_entry.id   AF-A0ABD0QPB6-F1
#
_cell.length_a   1.000
_cell.length_b   1.000
_cell.length_c   1.000
_cell.angle_alpha   90.00
_cell.angle_beta   90.00
_cell.angle_gamma   90.00
#
_symmetry.space_group_name_H-M   'P 1'
#
loop_
_entity.id
_entity.type
_entity.pdbx_description
1 polymer ?
#
loop_
_entity_poly.entity_id
_entity_poly.type
_entity_poly.pdbx_seq_one_letter_code
_entity_poly.pdbx_strand_id
1 'polypeptide(L)'
;MKPLLKASNILQSESSVYLGWLLPVIHQLQSKLNRLETSSQTCTPLIRALQNGLQKRFGQMMEDPELAAAAVLLPKFKTSWTDKPDVIEAALKYVKNHLKTTEQESQHQQRESSDDDDFFSRPLSTKLQSPAELDGYLTCASDSMDLLHSFPAIKKLSMKLNTALPASAACEQLFSCAGLL
;
A
#
# COMPACT_ATOMS: atom_id res chain seq x y z
N MET A 1 -8.31 -0.34 25.49
CA MET A 1 -9.05 -0.34 24.20
C MET A 1 -8.68 0.79 23.23
N LYS A 2 -8.08 1.92 23.67
CA LYS A 2 -7.70 3.04 22.76
C LYS A 2 -6.95 2.65 21.47
N PRO A 3 -5.98 1.70 21.46
CA PRO A 3 -5.27 1.34 20.23
C PRO A 3 -6.18 0.72 19.16
N LEU A 4 -7.12 -0.15 19.57
CA LEU A 4 -8.06 -0.81 18.66
C LEU A 4 -8.98 0.22 18.00
N LEU A 5 -9.55 1.14 18.80
CA LEU A 5 -10.39 2.21 18.27
C LEU A 5 -9.61 3.11 17.30
N LYS A 6 -8.36 3.46 17.62
CA LYS A 6 -7.53 4.27 16.72
C LYS A 6 -7.25 3.56 15.40
N ALA A 7 -6.94 2.26 15.44
CA ALA A 7 -6.72 1.47 14.22
C ALA A 7 -7.99 1.41 13.35
N SER A 8 -9.15 1.14 13.97
CA SER A 8 -10.44 1.15 13.28
C SER A 8 -10.72 2.50 12.63
N ASN A 9 -10.55 3.60 13.36
CA ASN A 9 -10.79 4.95 12.85
C ASN A 9 -9.87 5.29 11.68
N ILE A 10 -8.62 4.81 11.67
CA ILE A 10 -7.70 5.02 10.54
C ILE A 10 -8.20 4.25 9.31
N LEU A 11 -8.50 2.96 9.44
CA LEU A 11 -8.94 2.13 8.30
C LEU A 11 -10.29 2.55 7.72
N GLN A 12 -11.11 3.23 8.53
CA GLN A 12 -12.42 3.75 8.12
C GLN A 12 -12.36 5.23 7.72
N SER A 13 -11.21 5.89 7.76
CA SER A 13 -11.13 7.32 7.44
C SER A 13 -11.17 7.56 5.93
N GLU A 14 -11.85 8.64 5.53
CA GLU A 14 -11.90 9.12 4.13
C GLU A 14 -10.54 9.63 3.63
N SER A 15 -9.57 9.82 4.51
CA SER A 15 -8.20 10.22 4.18
C SER A 15 -7.22 9.06 4.01
N SER A 16 -7.59 7.84 4.45
CA SER A 16 -6.73 6.64 4.46
C SER A 16 -7.35 5.51 3.65
N VAL A 17 -7.83 5.86 2.46
CA VAL A 17 -8.71 5.05 1.59
C VAL A 17 -7.96 3.93 0.85
N TYR A 18 -6.62 4.00 0.81
CA TYR A 18 -5.79 3.06 0.07
C TYR A 18 -5.60 1.74 0.81
N LEU A 19 -5.74 0.61 0.11
CA LEU A 19 -5.52 -0.73 0.67
C LEU A 19 -4.16 -0.87 1.40
N GLY A 20 -3.13 -0.17 0.93
CA GLY A 20 -1.79 -0.16 1.52
C GLY A 20 -1.72 0.37 2.97
N TRP A 21 -2.80 0.93 3.52
CA TRP A 21 -2.91 1.23 4.95
C TRP A 21 -3.19 0.00 5.82
N LEU A 22 -3.73 -1.08 5.24
CA LEU A 22 -4.18 -2.25 5.98
C LEU A 22 -3.07 -2.87 6.83
N LEU A 23 -2.00 -3.37 6.20
CA LEU A 23 -0.94 -4.07 6.92
C LEU A 23 -0.17 -3.17 7.90
N PRO A 24 0.23 -1.92 7.54
CA PRO A 24 0.86 -1.00 8.49
C PRO A 24 0.02 -0.72 9.74
N VAL A 25 -1.30 -0.54 9.59
CA VAL A 25 -2.19 -0.29 10.73
C VAL A 25 -2.34 -1.52 11.61
N ILE A 26 -2.49 -2.71 11.02
CA ILE A 26 -2.58 -3.98 11.77
C ILE A 26 -1.26 -4.26 12.50
N HIS A 27 -0.11 -4.09 11.84
CA HIS A 27 1.21 -4.22 12.44
C HIS A 27 1.38 -3.28 13.64
N GLN A 28 1.03 -2.01 13.46
CA GLN A 28 1.13 -1.02 14.53
C GLN A 28 0.18 -1.33 15.70
N LEU A 29 -1.03 -1.85 15.42
CA LEU A 29 -1.98 -2.29 16.44
C LEU A 29 -1.41 -3.45 17.25
N GLN A 30 -0.86 -4.48 16.61
CA GLN A 30 -0.22 -5.62 17.27
C GLN A 30 0.93 -5.16 18.17
N SER A 31 1.82 -4.30 17.68
CA SER A 31 2.92 -3.73 18.47
C SER A 31 2.41 -2.98 19.72
N LYS A 32 1.33 -2.20 19.58
CA LYS A 32 0.72 -1.49 20.72
C LYS A 32 0.04 -2.42 21.72
N LEU A 33 -0.59 -3.50 21.25
CA LEU A 33 -1.18 -4.51 22.13
C LEU A 33 -0.10 -5.28 22.89
N ASN A 34 0.99 -5.67 22.23
CA ASN A 34 2.14 -6.31 22.88
C ASN A 34 2.72 -5.42 23.99
N ARG A 35 2.93 -4.13 23.70
CA ARG A 35 3.42 -3.18 24.71
C ARG A 35 2.45 -3.04 25.89
N LEU A 36 1.14 -3.00 25.62
CA LEU A 36 0.13 -2.95 26.68
C LEU A 36 0.15 -4.21 27.54
N GLU A 37 0.34 -5.38 26.95
CA GLU A 37 0.47 -6.66 27.68
C GLU A 37 1.69 -6.63 28.61
N THR A 38 2.84 -6.13 28.15
CA THR A 38 4.05 -6.02 28.98
C THR A 38 3.91 -4.98 30.10
N SER A 39 3.23 -3.85 29.84
CA SER A 39 3.15 -2.73 30.79
C SER A 39 1.99 -2.81 31.80
N SER A 40 0.95 -3.61 31.53
CA SER A 40 -0.29 -3.64 32.33
C SER A 40 -0.47 -4.99 33.01
N GLN A 41 -0.71 -4.96 34.33
CA GLN A 41 -1.14 -6.14 35.09
C GLN A 41 -2.65 -6.41 35.00
N THR A 42 -3.40 -5.53 34.32
CA THR A 42 -4.87 -5.64 34.20
C THR A 42 -5.28 -5.99 32.77
N CYS A 43 -6.40 -6.72 32.66
CA CYS A 43 -7.04 -7.10 31.38
C CYS A 43 -6.18 -7.91 30.42
N THR A 44 -5.14 -8.60 30.89
CA THR A 44 -4.28 -9.49 30.08
C THR A 44 -5.07 -10.52 29.26
N PRO A 45 -6.10 -11.20 29.82
CA PRO A 45 -6.90 -12.15 29.03
C PRO A 45 -7.59 -11.49 27.83
N LEU A 46 -8.07 -10.26 27.98
CA LEU A 46 -8.69 -9.49 26.89
C LEU A 46 -7.66 -9.09 25.83
N ILE A 47 -6.46 -8.65 26.25
CA ILE A 47 -5.38 -8.28 25.32
C ILE A 47 -4.99 -9.50 24.47
N ARG A 48 -4.83 -10.67 25.10
CA ARG A 48 -4.54 -11.94 24.42
C ARG A 48 -5.66 -12.37 23.49
N ALA A 49 -6.91 -12.24 23.91
CA ALA A 49 -8.06 -12.52 23.06
C ALA A 49 -8.06 -11.64 21.79
N LEU A 50 -7.70 -10.36 21.92
CA LEU A 50 -7.58 -9.44 20.78
C LEU A 50 -6.40 -9.81 19.87
N GLN A 51 -5.21 -10.08 20.43
CA GLN A 51 -4.06 -10.53 19.64
C GLN A 51 -4.37 -11.80 18.86
N ASN A 52 -4.99 -12.80 19.51
CA ASN A 52 -5.43 -14.04 18.88
C ASN A 52 -6.47 -13.79 17.78
N GLY A 53 -7.43 -12.90 18.04
CA GLY A 53 -8.44 -12.51 17.06
C GLY A 53 -7.83 -11.83 15.83
N LEU A 54 -6.85 -10.95 16.02
CA LEU A 54 -6.11 -10.32 14.94
C LEU A 54 -5.31 -11.33 14.14
N GLN A 55 -4.57 -12.23 14.81
CA GLN A 55 -3.80 -13.25 14.12
C GLN A 55 -4.69 -14.20 13.32
N LYS A 56 -5.84 -14.61 13.88
CA LYS A 56 -6.81 -15.48 13.19
C LYS A 56 -7.40 -14.82 11.94
N ARG A 57 -7.64 -13.50 11.97
CA ARG A 57 -8.30 -12.78 10.87
C ARG A 57 -7.31 -12.25 9.82
N PHE A 58 -6.17 -11.73 10.25
CA PHE A 58 -5.22 -11.00 9.41
C PHE A 58 -3.88 -11.73 9.25
N GLY A 59 -3.66 -12.87 9.90
CA GLY A 59 -2.39 -13.61 9.84
C GLY A 59 -1.97 -13.94 8.40
N GLN A 60 -2.88 -14.50 7.61
CA GLN A 60 -2.62 -14.79 6.19
C GLN A 60 -2.41 -13.52 5.35
N MET A 61 -3.16 -12.46 5.63
CA MET A 61 -3.01 -11.18 4.92
C MET A 61 -1.64 -10.53 5.18
N MET A 62 -1.09 -10.70 6.38
CA MET A 62 0.25 -10.20 6.74
C MET A 62 1.39 -10.93 6.01
N GLU A 63 1.10 -12.09 5.39
CA GLU A 63 2.03 -12.88 4.58
C GLU A 63 1.80 -12.69 3.07
N ASP A 64 0.76 -11.95 2.69
CA ASP A 64 0.41 -11.72 1.29
C ASP A 64 1.35 -10.66 0.65
N PRO A 65 2.16 -11.05 -0.35
CA PRO A 65 3.10 -10.14 -1.00
C PRO A 65 2.41 -9.02 -1.78
N GLU A 66 1.18 -9.21 -2.26
CA GLU A 66 0.42 -8.18 -2.97
C GLU A 66 -0.03 -7.07 -2.00
N LEU A 67 -0.57 -7.45 -0.84
CA LEU A 67 -0.97 -6.50 0.21
C LEU A 67 0.25 -5.76 0.78
N ALA A 68 1.37 -6.46 0.96
CA ALA A 68 2.63 -5.85 1.37
C ALA A 68 3.18 -4.89 0.29
N ALA A 69 3.07 -5.25 -1.00
CA ALA A 69 3.43 -4.37 -2.10
C ALA A 69 2.56 -3.10 -2.14
N ALA A 70 1.25 -3.22 -1.89
CA ALA A 70 0.35 -2.07 -1.81
C ALA A 70 0.82 -1.07 -0.75
N ALA A 71 1.27 -1.54 0.42
CA ALA A 71 1.83 -0.70 1.48
C ALA A 71 3.17 -0.05 1.06
N VAL A 72 4.07 -0.80 0.41
CA VAL A 72 5.36 -0.28 -0.08
C VAL A 72 5.18 0.84 -1.11
N LEU A 73 4.14 0.75 -1.93
CA LEU A 73 3.82 1.73 -2.97
C LEU A 73 3.15 3.02 -2.44
N LEU A 74 2.94 3.14 -1.13
CA LEU A 74 2.54 4.38 -0.48
C LEU A 74 3.79 5.10 0.08
N PRO A 75 4.06 6.36 -0.34
CA PRO A 75 5.25 7.12 0.08
C PRO A 75 5.42 7.23 1.59
N LYS A 76 4.31 7.26 2.33
CA LYS A 76 4.27 7.31 3.79
C LYS A 76 4.91 6.11 4.48
N PHE A 77 4.84 4.92 3.88
CA PHE A 77 5.25 3.67 4.51
C PHE A 77 6.51 3.09 3.88
N LYS A 78 6.53 2.95 2.55
CA LYS A 78 7.62 2.29 1.82
C LYS A 78 8.03 0.99 2.53
N THR A 79 9.27 0.87 2.95
CA THR A 79 9.81 -0.32 3.63
C THR A 79 9.85 -0.20 5.16
N SER A 80 9.41 0.91 5.75
CA SER A 80 9.61 1.20 7.18
C SER A 80 8.45 0.77 8.08
N TRP A 81 7.37 0.22 7.51
CA TRP A 81 6.16 -0.13 8.28
C TRP A 81 6.27 -1.44 9.07
N THR A 82 7.27 -2.28 8.80
CA THR A 82 7.50 -3.54 9.52
C THR A 82 8.99 -3.85 9.66
N ASP A 83 9.34 -4.52 10.75
CA ASP A 83 10.71 -4.98 11.03
C ASP A 83 11.01 -6.36 10.40
N LYS A 84 10.09 -6.92 9.62
CA LYS A 84 10.21 -8.23 8.98
C LYS A 84 10.85 -8.12 7.58
N PRO A 85 12.14 -8.44 7.41
CA PRO A 85 12.84 -8.25 6.14
C PRO A 85 12.30 -9.17 5.03
N ASP A 86 11.85 -10.37 5.39
CA ASP A 86 11.24 -11.36 4.50
C ASP A 86 9.96 -10.84 3.83
N VAL A 87 9.10 -10.16 4.60
CA VAL A 87 7.87 -9.54 4.09
C VAL A 87 8.19 -8.41 3.10
N ILE A 88 9.17 -7.56 3.45
CA ILE A 88 9.61 -6.47 2.57
C ILE A 88 10.26 -7.00 1.31
N GLU A 89 11.10 -8.03 1.39
CA GLU A 89 11.73 -8.66 0.24
C GLU A 89 10.70 -9.25 -0.71
N ALA A 90 9.71 -9.99 -0.17
CA ALA A 90 8.61 -10.55 -0.96
C ALA A 90 7.79 -9.46 -1.67
N ALA A 91 7.47 -8.37 -0.97
CA ALA A 91 6.77 -7.21 -1.53
C ALA A 91 7.57 -6.55 -2.65
N LEU A 92 8.86 -6.30 -2.44
CA LEU A 92 9.72 -5.69 -3.47
C LEU A 92 9.90 -6.59 -4.69
N LYS A 93 10.00 -7.91 -4.48
CA LYS A 93 10.01 -8.89 -5.58
C LYS A 93 8.70 -8.85 -6.36
N TYR A 94 7.56 -8.77 -5.66
CA TYR A 94 6.24 -8.64 -6.28
C TYR A 94 6.16 -7.37 -7.15
N VAL A 95 6.56 -6.21 -6.61
CA VAL A 95 6.60 -4.93 -7.32
C VAL A 95 7.48 -5.03 -8.56
N LYS A 96 8.71 -5.52 -8.44
CA LYS A 96 9.66 -5.67 -9.56
C LYS A 96 9.10 -6.53 -10.70
N ASN A 97 8.41 -7.63 -10.38
CA ASN A 97 7.81 -8.50 -11.39
C ASN A 97 6.65 -7.82 -12.13
N HIS A 98 5.82 -7.06 -11.43
CA HIS A 98 4.67 -6.36 -12.02
C HIS A 98 5.07 -5.12 -12.84
N LEU A 99 6.18 -4.47 -12.46
CA LEU A 99 6.76 -3.39 -13.26
C LEU A 99 7.27 -3.90 -14.62
N LYS A 100 7.98 -5.03 -14.65
CA LYS A 100 8.44 -5.68 -15.90
C LYS A 100 7.29 -6.09 -16.83
N THR A 101 6.20 -6.61 -16.25
CA THR A 101 5.02 -7.04 -17.03
C THR A 101 4.33 -5.83 -17.71
N THR A 102 4.24 -4.71 -16.99
CA THR A 102 3.63 -3.47 -17.51
C THR A 102 4.43 -2.87 -18.68
N GLU A 103 5.76 -3.04 -18.70
CA GLU A 103 6.61 -2.62 -19.82
C GLU A 103 6.33 -3.42 -21.10
N GLN A 104 6.09 -4.73 -20.99
CA GLN A 104 5.84 -5.60 -22.14
C GLN A 104 4.49 -5.29 -22.82
N GLU A 105 3.44 -5.03 -22.02
CA GLU A 105 2.12 -4.63 -22.51
C GLU A 105 2.18 -3.29 -23.27
N SER A 106 2.93 -2.32 -22.74
CA SER A 106 3.07 -0.99 -23.34
C SER A 106 3.82 -1.03 -24.68
N GLN A 107 4.82 -1.92 -24.82
CA GLN A 107 5.54 -2.13 -26.08
C GLN A 107 4.70 -2.80 -27.17
N HIS A 108 3.71 -3.62 -26.79
CA HIS A 108 2.80 -4.26 -27.74
C HIS A 108 1.81 -3.24 -28.32
N GLN A 109 1.25 -2.38 -27.47
CA GLN A 109 0.32 -1.32 -27.89
C GLN A 109 0.97 -0.24 -28.77
N GLN A 110 2.24 0.11 -28.53
CA GLN A 110 2.95 1.09 -29.37
C GLN A 110 3.24 0.57 -30.78
N ARG A 111 3.32 -0.76 -31.00
CA ARG A 111 3.57 -1.34 -32.32
C ARG A 111 2.32 -1.37 -33.21
N GLU A 112 1.13 -1.33 -32.64
CA GLU A 112 -0.14 -1.35 -33.38
C GLU A 112 -0.63 0.06 -33.79
N SER A 113 0.00 1.13 -33.28
CA SER A 113 -0.45 2.52 -33.42
C SER A 113 0.50 3.44 -34.21
N SER A 114 1.48 2.88 -34.95
CA SER A 114 2.51 3.70 -35.61
C SER A 114 2.12 4.10 -37.03
N ASP A 115 1.37 5.20 -37.15
CA ASP A 115 1.29 6.02 -38.37
C ASP A 115 1.46 7.48 -37.93
N ASP A 116 2.70 7.97 -37.87
CA ASP A 116 3.03 9.41 -37.89
C ASP A 116 4.54 9.64 -37.96
N ASP A 117 4.98 10.20 -39.08
CA ASP A 117 6.31 10.75 -39.33
C ASP A 117 6.40 12.17 -38.72
N ASP A 118 6.96 12.31 -37.52
CA ASP A 118 7.28 13.63 -36.95
C ASP A 118 8.80 13.85 -36.82
N PHE A 119 9.35 14.65 -37.73
CA PHE A 119 10.78 14.93 -37.95
C PHE A 119 11.47 15.62 -36.75
N PHE A 120 10.70 16.25 -35.83
CA PHE A 120 11.22 16.94 -34.65
C PHE A 120 10.85 16.26 -33.32
N SER A 121 10.31 15.04 -33.37
CA SER A 121 10.09 14.25 -32.17
C SER A 121 11.42 13.91 -31.51
N ARG A 122 11.87 14.76 -30.57
CA ARG A 122 12.91 14.40 -29.60
C ARG A 122 12.42 13.10 -28.98
N PRO A 123 13.20 12.00 -29.00
CA PRO A 123 12.81 10.82 -28.26
C PRO A 123 12.71 11.28 -26.81
N LEU A 124 11.48 11.39 -26.30
CA LEU A 124 11.27 11.45 -24.88
C LEU A 124 11.90 10.14 -24.39
N SER A 125 13.08 10.24 -23.79
CA SER A 125 13.66 9.16 -23.02
C SER A 125 12.78 8.99 -21.77
N THR A 126 11.54 8.50 -21.96
CA THR A 126 10.66 8.04 -20.89
C THR A 126 11.07 6.66 -20.40
N LYS A 127 12.11 6.05 -20.97
CA LYS A 127 12.73 4.84 -20.44
C LYS A 127 13.67 5.18 -19.28
N LEU A 128 13.13 5.66 -18.16
CA LEU A 128 13.70 5.19 -16.90
C LEU A 128 13.34 3.71 -16.84
N GLN A 129 14.36 2.86 -16.88
CA GLN A 129 14.20 1.42 -16.74
C GLN A 129 13.37 1.19 -15.46
N SER A 130 12.22 0.53 -15.55
CA SER A 130 11.31 0.37 -14.40
C SER A 130 11.95 -0.16 -13.11
N PRO A 131 13.05 -0.96 -13.12
CA PRO A 131 13.75 -1.31 -11.88
C PRO A 131 14.50 -0.12 -11.25
N ALA A 132 15.09 0.77 -12.07
CA ALA A 132 15.80 1.96 -11.60
C ALA A 132 14.82 3.01 -11.05
N GLU A 133 13.60 3.04 -11.56
CA GLU A 133 12.51 3.88 -11.05
C GLU A 133 12.12 3.50 -9.61
N LEU A 134 12.06 2.19 -9.32
CA LEU A 134 11.79 1.69 -7.97
C LEU A 134 12.88 2.13 -6.97
N ASP A 135 14.15 2.00 -7.34
CA ASP A 135 15.26 2.42 -6.46
C ASP A 135 15.24 3.94 -6.22
N GLY A 136 14.93 4.73 -7.24
CA GLY A 136 14.72 6.18 -7.11
C GLY A 136 13.56 6.55 -6.18
N TYR A 137 12.44 5.83 -6.29
CA TYR A 137 11.28 6.03 -5.42
C TYR A 137 11.60 5.70 -3.95
N LEU A 138 12.29 4.59 -3.70
CA LEU A 138 12.65 4.13 -2.35
C LEU A 138 13.67 5.05 -1.66
N THR A 139 14.59 5.65 -2.43
CA THR A 139 15.61 6.57 -1.89
C THR A 139 15.08 7.98 -1.61
N CYS A 140 13.95 8.37 -2.20
CA CYS A 140 13.36 9.67 -1.91
C CYS A 140 12.83 9.76 -0.47
N ALA A 141 13.13 10.86 0.23
CA ALA A 141 12.69 11.08 1.61
C ALA A 141 11.24 11.59 1.74
N SER A 142 10.60 11.99 0.65
CA SER A 142 9.23 12.53 0.70
C SER A 142 8.19 11.45 0.98
N ASP A 143 7.23 11.79 1.84
CA ASP A 143 6.05 10.99 2.20
C ASP A 143 4.76 11.49 1.52
N SER A 144 4.84 12.54 0.69
CA SER A 144 3.69 13.06 -0.05
C SER A 144 3.32 12.17 -1.23
N MET A 145 2.02 12.03 -1.50
CA MET A 145 1.50 11.36 -2.69
C MET A 145 1.91 12.07 -3.98
N ASP A 146 2.22 13.36 -3.94
CA ASP A 146 2.70 14.13 -5.10
C ASP A 146 4.00 13.55 -5.67
N LEU A 147 4.79 12.87 -4.82
CA LEU A 147 6.02 12.18 -5.22
C LEU A 147 5.78 11.19 -6.36
N LEU A 148 4.62 10.54 -6.40
CA LEU A 148 4.30 9.54 -7.42
C LEU A 148 4.27 10.15 -8.83
N HIS A 149 4.08 11.47 -8.97
CA HIS A 149 4.15 12.12 -10.29
C HIS A 149 5.55 12.06 -10.92
N SER A 150 6.61 11.93 -10.10
CA SER A 150 7.98 11.76 -10.57
C SER A 150 8.32 10.32 -10.96
N PHE A 151 7.44 9.35 -10.66
CA PHE A 151 7.64 7.92 -10.90
C PHE A 151 6.39 7.33 -11.58
N PRO A 152 6.23 7.48 -12.91
CA PRO A 152 5.03 7.08 -13.63
C PRO A 152 4.68 5.58 -13.55
N ALA A 153 5.66 4.66 -13.61
CA ALA A 153 5.39 3.23 -13.52
C ALA A 153 5.02 2.83 -12.09
N ILE A 154 5.69 3.43 -11.09
CA ILE A 154 5.35 3.24 -9.67
C ILE A 154 3.95 3.78 -9.39
N LYS A 155 3.60 4.95 -9.93
CA LYS A 155 2.26 5.55 -9.79
C LYS A 155 1.18 4.65 -10.37
N LYS A 156 1.38 4.14 -11.59
CA LYS A 156 0.42 3.25 -12.26
C LYS A 156 0.19 1.97 -11.44
N LEU A 157 1.27 1.35 -10.96
CA LEU A 157 1.15 0.14 -10.13
C LEU A 157 0.54 0.44 -8.75
N SER A 158 0.92 1.57 -8.14
CA SER A 158 0.35 2.03 -6.87
C SER A 158 -1.16 2.20 -6.99
N MET A 159 -1.65 2.87 -8.05
CA MET A 159 -3.08 2.97 -8.31
C MET A 159 -3.73 1.59 -8.43
N LYS A 160 -3.16 0.67 -9.22
CA LYS A 160 -3.73 -0.68 -9.42
C LYS A 160 -3.91 -1.44 -8.11
N LEU A 161 -2.88 -1.45 -7.24
CA LEU A 161 -2.92 -2.21 -5.98
C LEU A 161 -3.66 -1.50 -4.84
N ASN A 162 -3.75 -0.17 -4.90
CA ASN A 162 -4.37 0.63 -3.83
C ASN A 162 -5.78 1.13 -4.14
N THR A 163 -6.40 0.71 -5.25
CA THR A 163 -7.78 1.12 -5.61
C THR A 163 -8.83 0.50 -4.68
N ALA A 164 -8.59 -0.71 -4.18
CA ALA A 164 -9.53 -1.36 -3.27
C ALA A 164 -9.54 -0.67 -1.89
N LEU A 165 -10.72 -0.60 -1.29
CA LEU A 165 -10.92 0.01 0.03
C LEU A 165 -10.54 -0.96 1.15
N PRO A 166 -9.81 -0.52 2.18
CA PRO A 166 -9.48 -1.36 3.34
C PRO A 166 -10.70 -1.61 4.24
N ALA A 167 -11.76 -0.79 4.17
CA ALA A 167 -12.99 -0.98 4.95
C ALA A 167 -14.24 -0.51 4.18
N SER A 168 -15.33 -1.29 4.26
CA SER A 168 -16.63 -0.95 3.67
C SER A 168 -17.32 0.22 4.37
N ALA A 169 -16.98 0.50 5.63
CA ALA A 169 -17.60 1.55 6.42
C ALA A 169 -17.41 2.96 5.81
N ALA A 170 -16.35 3.18 5.03
CA ALA A 170 -16.17 4.42 4.27
C ALA A 170 -17.29 4.63 3.24
N CYS A 171 -17.74 3.55 2.59
CA CYS A 171 -18.92 3.59 1.73
C CYS A 171 -20.21 3.77 2.53
N GLU A 172 -20.34 3.11 3.69
CA GLU A 172 -21.52 3.25 4.55
C GLU A 172 -21.73 4.69 5.07
N GLN A 173 -20.66 5.42 5.38
CA GLN A 173 -20.75 6.84 5.76
C GLN A 173 -21.29 7.71 4.61
N LEU A 174 -20.77 7.49 3.39
CA LEU A 174 -21.27 8.12 2.18
C LEU A 174 -22.77 7.86 1.96
N PHE A 175 -23.21 6.60 2.11
CA PHE A 175 -24.61 6.22 1.92
C PHE A 175 -25.52 6.63 3.08
N SER A 176 -25.01 6.69 4.31
CA SER A 176 -25.75 7.17 5.48
C SER A 176 -26.11 8.66 5.33
N CYS A 177 -25.16 9.47 4.84
CA CYS A 177 -25.41 10.87 4.50
C CYS A 177 -26.40 11.03 3.33
N ALA A 178 -26.35 10.12 2.34
CA ALA A 178 -27.26 10.15 1.19
C ALA A 178 -28.70 9.70 1.52
N GLY A 179 -28.91 8.89 2.57
CA GLY A 179 -30.24 8.49 3.03
C GLY A 179 -31.03 9.58 3.76
N LEU A 180 -30.44 10.77 3.95
CA LEU A 180 -31.08 11.96 4.51
C LEU A 180 -31.51 12.98 3.43
N LEU A 181 -31.30 12.66 2.14
CA LEU A 181 -31.76 13.44 0.98
C LEU A 181 -33.04 12.82 0.40
#